data_AF-A0A355Q484-F1
#
_entry.id   AF-A0A355Q484-F1
#
_cell.length_a   1.000
_cell.length_b   1.000
_cell.length_c   1.000
_cell.angle_alpha   90.00
_cell.angle_beta   90.00
_cell.angle_gamma   90.00
#
_symmetry.space_group_name_H-M   'P 1'
#
loop_
_entity.id
_entity.type
_entity.pdbx_description
1 polymer ?
#
loop_
_entity_poly.entity_id
_entity_poly.type
_entity_poly.pdbx_seq_one_letter_code
_entity_poly.pdbx_strand_id
1 'polypeptide(L)'
;APVAEILNAIDKASETRILSTIEESNPDLAEQIRELMFTFEDLTLIDSKQMQTVLKDVDKADLAMALKTASDAVKELILSSMSTRAAEMLNDDLENMGPVKVADVEGAQQKIIKVVKKLEEEGKLIMAGAGDDVV
;
A
#
# COMPACT_ATOMS: atom_id res chain seq x y z
N ALA A 1 1.60 -10.01 12.73
CA ALA A 1 1.53 -10.11 14.21
C ALA A 1 0.28 -9.36 14.69
N PRO A 2 -0.45 -9.85 15.72
CA PRO A 2 -1.76 -9.31 16.12
C PRO A 2 -1.74 -7.84 16.57
N VAL A 3 -0.57 -7.32 16.95
CA VAL A 3 -0.42 -5.95 17.45
C VAL A 3 -0.64 -4.89 16.36
N ALA A 4 -0.07 -5.08 15.16
CA ALA A 4 -0.24 -4.12 14.07
C ALA A 4 -1.68 -4.10 13.52
N GLU A 5 -2.34 -5.27 13.47
CA GLU A 5 -3.75 -5.36 13.10
C GLU A 5 -4.66 -4.66 14.12
N ILE A 6 -4.34 -4.74 15.42
CA ILE A 6 -5.05 -4.00 16.47
C ILE A 6 -4.80 -2.49 16.34
N LEU A 7 -3.56 -2.08 16.08
CA LEU A 7 -3.20 -0.66 15.93
C LEU A 7 -3.84 -0.02 14.69
N ASN A 8 -3.96 -0.76 13.59
CA ASN A 8 -4.69 -0.32 12.40
C ASN A 8 -6.21 -0.16 12.63
N ALA A 9 -6.76 -0.79 13.69
CA ALA A 9 -8.20 -0.79 13.98
C ALA A 9 -8.64 0.26 15.02
N ILE A 10 -7.70 0.99 15.62
CA ILE A 10 -8.00 2.05 16.59
C ILE A 10 -7.90 3.45 15.96
N ASP A 11 -8.33 4.48 16.68
CA ASP A 11 -8.23 5.85 16.18
C ASP A 11 -6.76 6.32 16.10
N LYS A 12 -6.49 7.17 15.10
CA LYS A 12 -5.12 7.64 14.77
C LYS A 12 -4.41 8.34 15.94
N ALA A 13 -5.14 8.98 16.86
CA ALA A 13 -4.54 9.64 18.01
C ALA A 13 -4.07 8.63 19.07
N SER A 14 -4.85 7.58 19.30
CA SER A 14 -4.48 6.46 20.19
C SER A 14 -3.33 5.64 19.60
N GLU A 15 -3.38 5.35 18.30
CA GLU A 15 -2.32 4.70 17.53
C GLU A 15 -0.97 5.42 17.70
N THR A 16 -0.94 6.72 17.40
CA THR A 16 0.27 7.55 17.49
C THR A 16 0.85 7.51 18.90
N ARG A 17 -0.01 7.64 19.93
CA ARG A 17 0.42 7.63 21.34
C ARG A 17 1.03 6.29 21.75
N ILE A 18 0.41 5.17 21.34
CA ILE A 18 0.90 3.82 21.65
C ILE A 18 2.23 3.58 20.94
N LEU A 19 2.34 3.93 19.66
CA LEU A 19 3.60 3.82 18.92
C LEU A 19 4.73 4.65 19.54
N SER A 20 4.48 5.90 19.94
CA SER A 20 5.49 6.73 20.61
C SER A 20 5.97 6.11 21.94
N THR A 21 5.05 5.50 22.70
CA THR A 21 5.41 4.83 23.96
C THR A 21 6.28 3.58 23.70
N ILE A 22 5.97 2.83 22.64
CA ILE A 22 6.77 1.66 22.24
C ILE A 22 8.15 2.13 21.75
N GLU A 23 8.22 3.17 20.94
CA GLU A 23 9.47 3.73 20.41
C GLU A 23 10.44 4.20 21.50
N GLU A 24 9.92 4.86 22.55
CA GLU A 24 10.73 5.28 23.70
C GLU A 24 11.38 4.09 24.44
N SER A 25 10.73 2.93 24.44
CA SER A 25 11.18 1.74 25.16
C SER A 25 11.95 0.75 24.27
N ASN A 26 11.57 0.65 23.00
CA ASN A 26 12.06 -0.31 22.03
C ASN A 26 11.84 0.24 20.59
N PRO A 27 12.79 1.03 20.06
CA PRO A 27 12.68 1.65 18.75
C PRO A 27 12.56 0.61 17.63
N ASP A 28 13.35 -0.47 17.66
CA ASP A 28 13.32 -1.53 16.64
C ASP A 28 11.94 -2.22 16.56
N LEU A 29 11.26 -2.41 17.70
CA LEU A 29 9.91 -2.98 17.72
C LEU A 29 8.87 -1.98 17.19
N ALA A 30 9.02 -0.69 17.50
CA ALA A 30 8.13 0.34 16.96
C ALA A 30 8.28 0.42 15.43
N GLU A 31 9.49 0.34 14.91
CA GLU A 31 9.78 0.28 13.48
C GLU A 31 9.16 -0.96 12.82
N GLN A 32 9.37 -2.16 13.38
CA GLN A 32 8.72 -3.37 12.90
C GLN A 32 7.20 -3.27 12.91
N ILE A 33 6.61 -2.61 13.92
CA ILE A 33 5.16 -2.38 13.97
C ILE A 33 4.74 -1.40 12.87
N ARG A 34 5.47 -0.31 12.64
CA ARG A 34 5.16 0.65 11.55
C ARG A 34 5.27 -0.01 10.17
N GLU A 35 6.30 -0.83 9.94
CA GLU A 35 6.43 -1.63 8.72
C GLU A 35 5.22 -2.57 8.54
N LEU A 36 4.70 -3.13 9.64
CA LEU A 36 3.46 -3.91 9.61
C LEU A 36 2.22 -3.04 9.33
N MET A 37 2.26 -1.75 9.64
CA MET A 37 1.17 -0.79 9.44
C MET A 37 1.12 -0.17 8.03
N PHE A 38 2.08 -0.50 7.15
CA PHE A 38 2.07 -0.05 5.75
C PHE A 38 0.67 -0.10 5.12
N THR A 39 0.18 1.07 4.73
CA THR A 39 -1.16 1.29 4.22
C THR A 39 -1.17 1.36 2.70
N PHE A 40 -2.36 1.36 2.11
CA PHE A 40 -2.49 1.49 0.66
C PHE A 40 -2.07 2.89 0.16
N GLU A 41 -2.13 3.92 1.00
CA GLU A 41 -1.71 5.28 0.65
C GLU A 41 -0.18 5.42 0.60
N ASP A 42 0.53 4.58 1.36
CA ASP A 42 2.00 4.55 1.37
C ASP A 42 2.59 4.02 0.06
N LEU A 43 1.77 3.52 -0.87
CA LEU A 43 2.20 3.23 -2.24
C LEU A 43 2.80 4.45 -2.93
N THR A 44 2.40 5.67 -2.53
CA THR A 44 2.96 6.92 -3.05
C THR A 44 4.46 7.11 -2.76
N LEU A 45 5.03 6.32 -1.83
CA LEU A 45 6.46 6.29 -1.52
C LEU A 45 7.29 5.43 -2.50
N ILE A 46 6.63 4.75 -3.43
CA ILE A 46 7.24 3.89 -4.43
C ILE A 46 7.38 4.68 -5.74
N ASP A 47 8.55 4.64 -6.36
CA ASP A 47 8.74 5.30 -7.65
C ASP A 47 7.95 4.59 -8.78
N SER A 48 7.67 5.31 -9.88
CA SER A 48 6.86 4.77 -10.98
C SER A 48 7.49 3.55 -11.68
N LYS A 49 8.81 3.40 -11.64
CA LYS A 49 9.52 2.27 -12.26
C LYS A 49 9.43 1.02 -11.40
N GLN A 50 9.48 1.17 -10.08
CA GLN A 50 9.26 0.10 -9.12
C GLN A 50 7.79 -0.29 -9.10
N MET A 51 6.88 0.68 -9.19
CA MET A 51 5.44 0.42 -9.31
C MET A 51 5.12 -0.39 -10.57
N GLN A 52 5.78 -0.13 -11.71
CA GLN A 52 5.68 -1.02 -12.90
C GLN A 52 6.03 -2.48 -12.60
N THR A 53 6.91 -2.75 -11.64
CA THR A 53 7.27 -4.11 -11.23
C THR A 53 6.19 -4.70 -10.35
N VAL A 54 5.64 -3.93 -9.41
CA VAL A 54 4.48 -4.32 -8.60
C VAL A 54 3.30 -4.71 -9.49
N LEU A 55 2.96 -3.87 -10.47
CA LEU A 55 1.80 -4.07 -11.35
C LEU A 55 1.89 -5.32 -12.23
N LYS A 56 3.05 -5.96 -12.38
CA LYS A 56 3.19 -7.24 -13.10
C LYS A 56 2.67 -8.43 -12.30
N ASP A 57 2.71 -8.32 -10.97
CA ASP A 57 2.36 -9.39 -10.05
C ASP A 57 0.97 -9.17 -9.40
N VAL A 58 0.27 -8.10 -9.81
CA VAL A 58 -1.08 -7.75 -9.34
C VAL A 58 -2.13 -8.18 -10.36
N ASP A 59 -3.20 -8.83 -9.89
CA ASP A 59 -4.35 -9.14 -10.72
C ASP A 59 -5.12 -7.87 -11.11
N LYS A 60 -5.54 -7.77 -12.38
CA LYS A 60 -6.19 -6.56 -12.89
C LYS A 60 -7.55 -6.27 -12.23
N ALA A 61 -8.31 -7.30 -11.88
CA ALA A 61 -9.59 -7.12 -11.20
C ALA A 61 -9.38 -6.61 -9.77
N ASP A 62 -8.34 -7.12 -9.08
CA ASP A 62 -7.96 -6.62 -7.76
C ASP A 62 -7.45 -5.16 -7.85
N LEU A 63 -6.69 -4.81 -8.89
CA LEU A 63 -6.25 -3.42 -9.11
C LEU A 63 -7.43 -2.46 -9.30
N ALA A 64 -8.38 -2.81 -10.18
CA ALA A 64 -9.57 -2.01 -10.41
C ALA A 64 -10.44 -1.89 -9.14
N MET A 65 -10.62 -2.98 -8.40
CA MET A 65 -11.36 -2.98 -7.13
C MET A 65 -10.70 -2.07 -6.08
N ALA A 66 -9.37 -2.17 -5.91
CA ALA A 66 -8.62 -1.40 -4.94
C ALA A 66 -8.65 0.11 -5.20
N LEU A 67 -8.68 0.51 -6.48
CA LEU A 67 -8.68 1.91 -6.90
C LEU A 67 -10.01 2.64 -6.69
N LYS A 68 -11.10 1.93 -6.36
CA LYS A 68 -12.42 2.56 -6.15
C LYS A 68 -12.43 3.62 -5.07
N THR A 69 -11.68 3.41 -3.99
CA THR A 69 -11.60 4.36 -2.86
C THR A 69 -10.20 4.93 -2.68
N ALA A 70 -9.30 4.71 -3.64
CA ALA A 70 -7.95 5.23 -3.59
C ALA A 70 -7.93 6.75 -3.74
N SER A 71 -6.99 7.41 -3.07
CA SER A 71 -6.70 8.82 -3.29
C SER A 71 -6.27 9.10 -4.73
N ASP A 72 -6.41 10.36 -5.15
CA ASP A 72 -5.98 10.79 -6.49
C ASP A 72 -4.46 10.61 -6.67
N ALA A 73 -3.67 10.77 -5.61
CA ALA A 73 -2.23 10.56 -5.64
C ALA A 73 -1.86 9.10 -5.95
N VAL A 74 -2.52 8.14 -5.30
CA VAL A 74 -2.31 6.70 -5.57
C VAL A 74 -2.77 6.34 -6.99
N LYS A 75 -3.91 6.87 -7.43
CA LYS A 75 -4.40 6.68 -8.81
C LYS A 75 -3.42 7.22 -9.84
N GLU A 76 -2.91 8.44 -9.65
CA GLU A 76 -1.95 9.06 -10.56
C GLU A 76 -0.66 8.27 -10.64
N LEU A 77 -0.12 7.82 -9.49
CA LEU A 77 1.05 6.95 -9.47
C LEU A 77 0.81 5.65 -10.27
N ILE A 78 -0.30 4.96 -10.01
CA ILE A 78 -0.59 3.69 -10.69
C ILE A 78 -0.78 3.91 -12.18
N LEU A 79 -1.59 4.89 -12.60
CA LEU A 79 -1.86 5.16 -14.02
C LEU A 79 -0.60 5.62 -14.77
N SER A 80 0.23 6.47 -14.16
CA SER A 80 1.51 6.91 -14.75
C SER A 80 2.56 5.79 -14.82
N SER A 81 2.38 4.73 -14.03
CA SER A 81 3.21 3.52 -14.05
C SER A 81 2.73 2.49 -15.08
N MET A 82 1.74 2.80 -15.90
CA MET A 82 1.20 1.92 -16.94
C MET A 82 1.46 2.47 -18.33
N SER A 83 1.31 1.61 -19.36
CA SER A 83 1.18 2.12 -20.73
C SER A 83 -0.16 2.83 -20.91
N THR A 84 -0.24 3.81 -21.80
CA THR A 84 -1.48 4.57 -22.07
C THR A 84 -2.68 3.68 -22.29
N ARG A 85 -2.54 2.64 -23.11
CA ARG A 85 -3.62 1.66 -23.38
C ARG A 85 -4.07 0.93 -22.11
N ALA A 86 -3.14 0.55 -21.24
CA ALA A 86 -3.49 -0.18 -20.03
C ALA A 86 -4.14 0.72 -18.98
N ALA A 87 -3.73 1.99 -18.90
CA ALA A 87 -4.38 3.01 -18.09
C ALA A 87 -5.81 3.31 -18.59
N GLU A 88 -6.02 3.43 -19.91
CA GLU A 88 -7.35 3.56 -20.52
C GLU A 88 -8.26 2.39 -20.14
N MET A 89 -7.79 1.15 -20.32
CA MET A 89 -8.57 -0.04 -19.95
C MET A 89 -8.92 -0.08 -18.47
N LEU A 90 -8.00 0.32 -17.58
CA LEU A 90 -8.25 0.37 -16.14
C LEU A 90 -9.28 1.44 -15.77
N ASN A 91 -9.26 2.60 -16.43
CA ASN A 91 -10.27 3.64 -16.27
C ASN A 91 -11.64 3.15 -16.77
N ASP A 92 -11.70 2.50 -17.93
CA ASP A 92 -12.93 1.90 -18.44
C ASP A 92 -13.49 0.86 -17.44
N ASP A 93 -12.64 0.00 -16.88
CA ASP A 93 -13.03 -0.98 -15.86
C ASP A 93 -13.59 -0.28 -14.61
N LEU A 94 -12.97 0.82 -14.17
CA LEU A 94 -13.41 1.61 -13.03
C LEU A 94 -14.77 2.30 -13.27
N GLU A 95 -15.00 2.83 -14.46
CA GLU A 95 -16.27 3.47 -14.84
C GLU A 95 -17.41 2.45 -14.95
N ASN A 96 -17.12 1.26 -15.49
CA ASN A 96 -18.09 0.19 -15.65
C ASN A 96 -18.36 -0.57 -14.34
N MET A 97 -17.45 -0.49 -13.38
CA MET A 97 -17.60 -1.13 -12.09
C MET A 97 -18.69 -0.40 -11.28
N GLY A 98 -19.78 -1.10 -11.00
CA GLY A 98 -20.88 -0.56 -10.19
C GLY A 98 -20.52 -0.39 -8.70
N PRO A 99 -21.52 -0.20 -7.83
CA PRO A 99 -21.33 -0.15 -6.39
C PRO A 99 -20.69 -1.46 -5.88
N VAL A 100 -19.68 -1.33 -5.01
CA VAL A 100 -18.94 -2.45 -4.41
C VAL A 100 -18.96 -2.33 -2.89
N LYS A 101 -18.72 -3.45 -2.18
CA LYS A 101 -18.62 -3.41 -0.71
C LYS A 101 -17.25 -2.91 -0.31
N VAL A 102 -17.20 -2.09 0.74
CA VAL A 102 -15.94 -1.59 1.32
C VAL A 102 -14.97 -2.73 1.66
N ALA A 103 -15.49 -3.83 2.24
CA ALA A 103 -14.68 -5.00 2.57
C ALA A 103 -14.00 -5.67 1.34
N ASP A 104 -14.64 -5.62 0.17
CA ASP A 104 -14.06 -6.17 -1.06
C ASP A 104 -12.91 -5.26 -1.56
N VAL A 105 -13.08 -3.94 -1.42
CA VAL A 105 -12.04 -2.94 -1.72
C VAL A 105 -10.85 -3.09 -0.79
N GLU A 106 -11.07 -3.14 0.51
CA GLU A 106 -10.03 -3.36 1.51
C GLU A 106 -9.28 -4.68 1.28
N GLY A 107 -10.03 -5.75 0.95
CA GLY A 107 -9.44 -7.04 0.58
C GLY A 107 -8.51 -6.95 -0.64
N ALA A 108 -8.92 -6.21 -1.67
CA ALA A 108 -8.10 -5.98 -2.87
C ALA A 108 -6.85 -5.13 -2.56
N GLN A 109 -6.99 -4.05 -1.78
CA GLN A 109 -5.87 -3.22 -1.33
C GLN A 109 -4.86 -4.05 -0.54
N GLN A 110 -5.32 -4.92 0.36
CA GLN A 110 -4.45 -5.80 1.14
C GLN A 110 -3.68 -6.82 0.28
N LYS A 111 -4.27 -7.30 -0.82
CA LYS A 111 -3.53 -8.16 -1.77
C LYS A 111 -2.38 -7.40 -2.44
N ILE A 112 -2.61 -6.15 -2.85
CA ILE A 112 -1.58 -5.30 -3.47
C ILE A 112 -0.46 -5.00 -2.46
N ILE A 113 -0.81 -4.63 -1.23
CA ILE A 113 0.16 -4.42 -0.14
C ILE A 113 1.03 -5.67 0.07
N LYS A 114 0.44 -6.87 0.07
CA LYS A 114 1.20 -8.13 0.19
C LYS A 114 2.18 -8.34 -0.96
N VAL A 115 1.82 -7.96 -2.19
CA VAL A 115 2.73 -8.01 -3.34
C VAL A 115 3.90 -7.05 -3.14
N VAL A 116 3.63 -5.82 -2.70
CA VAL A 116 4.67 -4.81 -2.42
C VAL A 116 5.65 -5.30 -1.36
N LYS A 117 5.15 -5.75 -0.20
CA LYS A 117 6.00 -6.27 0.88
C LYS A 117 6.85 -7.45 0.43
N LYS A 118 6.27 -8.38 -0.33
CA LYS A 118 7.02 -9.50 -0.89
C LYS A 118 8.15 -9.02 -1.81
N LEU A 119 7.90 -8.04 -2.67
CA LEU A 119 8.91 -7.51 -3.58
C LEU A 119 10.01 -6.72 -2.84
N GLU A 120 9.65 -6.05 -1.75
CA GLU A 120 10.61 -5.41 -0.83
C GLU A 120 11.49 -6.45 -0.12
N GLU A 121 10.90 -7.49 0.46
CA GLU A 121 11.62 -8.61 1.10
C GLU A 121 12.59 -9.31 0.11
N GLU A 122 12.24 -9.37 -1.17
CA GLU A 122 13.08 -9.90 -2.25
C GLU A 122 14.16 -8.90 -2.74
N GLY A 123 14.20 -7.67 -2.20
CA GLY A 123 15.12 -6.61 -2.61
C GLY A 123 14.85 -6.04 -4.01
N LYS A 124 13.67 -6.31 -4.57
CA LYS A 124 13.25 -5.83 -5.91
C LYS A 124 12.58 -4.46 -5.87
N LEU A 125 12.19 -4.03 -4.67
CA LEU A 125 11.53 -2.76 -4.38
C LEU A 125 12.21 -2.15 -3.16
N ILE A 126 12.39 -0.83 -3.20
CA ILE A 126 12.96 -0.01 -2.13
C ILE A 126 11.96 1.10 -1.91
N MET A 127 11.44 1.24 -0.70
CA MET A 127 10.49 2.30 -0.36
C MET A 127 11.21 3.49 0.24
N ALA A 128 10.87 4.70 -0.20
CA ALA A 128 11.40 5.92 0.40
C ALA A 128 10.84 6.06 1.83
N GLY A 129 11.60 5.60 2.82
CA GLY A 129 11.21 5.59 4.24
C GLY A 129 11.48 4.26 4.97
N ALA A 130 11.72 3.18 4.24
CA ALA A 130 12.22 1.92 4.79
C ALA A 130 13.76 1.96 4.80
N GLY A 131 14.33 2.48 5.89
CA GLY A 131 15.78 2.45 6.13
C GLY A 131 16.59 3.49 5.34
N ASP A 132 16.81 4.64 5.96
CA ASP A 132 17.92 5.56 5.63
C ASP A 132 19.28 4.98 6.10
N ASP A 133 19.49 3.68 5.92
CA ASP A 133 20.73 2.96 6.20
C ASP A 133 21.31 2.42 4.89
N VAL A 134 21.74 3.34 4.04
CA VAL A 134 22.77 3.05 3.04
C VAL A 134 24.04 3.77 3.49
N VAL A 135 25.00 2.98 4.01
CA VAL A 135 26.37 3.45 4.31
C VAL A 135 27.11 3.80 3.03
#